data_AF-A0A8J6TI01-F1
#
_entry.id   AF-A0A8J6TI01-F1
#
_cell.length_a   1.000
_cell.length_b   1.000
_cell.length_c   1.000
_cell.angle_alpha   90.00
_cell.angle_beta   90.00
_cell.angle_gamma   90.00
#
_symmetry.space_group_name_H-M   'P 1'
#
loop_
_entity.id
_entity.type
_entity.pdbx_description
1 polymer ?
#
loop_
_entity_poly.entity_id
_entity_poly.type
_entity_poly.pdbx_seq_one_letter_code
_entity_poly.pdbx_strand_id
1 'polypeptide(L)'
;MNENIRCPLCGKVIMTGKVAEGAAEFLTESLFTFLKNNSDLELVPTEQAEGILSDLLAGEKGSRSEHDLLVETGRALKADAVLAGYIFRFRERVGTSYSVESPASVAFDLHLIRVGDGRMLWSDHFDETQKALSEDLYQLKKFIKRKASWITAREMAQTGLEDMLRSFSGFGIRTENPK
;
A
#
# COMPACT_ATOMS: atom_id res chain seq x y z
N MET A 1 -2.09 -21.31 -2.32
CA MET A 1 -3.10 -21.25 -3.39
C MET A 1 -3.49 -19.79 -3.55
N ASN A 2 -3.71 -19.33 -4.78
CA ASN A 2 -4.21 -17.97 -4.99
C ASN A 2 -5.72 -18.02 -4.77
N GLU A 3 -6.23 -17.16 -3.91
CA GLU A 3 -7.66 -17.05 -3.61
C GLU A 3 -8.14 -15.65 -3.91
N ASN A 4 -9.42 -15.50 -4.25
CA ASN A 4 -10.02 -14.19 -4.42
C ASN A 4 -10.51 -13.71 -3.06
N ILE A 5 -9.84 -12.73 -2.46
CA ILE A 5 -10.29 -12.10 -1.22
C ILE A 5 -10.95 -10.77 -1.56
N ARG A 6 -12.02 -10.48 -0.82
CA ARG A 6 -12.69 -9.19 -0.85
C ARG A 6 -12.01 -8.26 0.16
N CYS A 7 -11.50 -7.12 -0.29
CA CYS A 7 -10.97 -6.08 0.58
C CYS A 7 -12.02 -5.71 1.65
N PRO A 8 -11.67 -5.75 2.95
CA PRO A 8 -12.63 -5.57 4.04
C PRO A 8 -13.20 -4.15 4.11
N LEU A 9 -12.51 -3.17 3.50
CA LEU A 9 -12.92 -1.77 3.55
C LEU A 9 -13.67 -1.29 2.30
N CYS A 10 -13.20 -1.63 1.10
CA CYS A 10 -13.79 -1.14 -0.16
C CYS A 10 -14.59 -2.21 -0.91
N GLY A 11 -14.45 -3.47 -0.53
CA GLY A 11 -15.18 -4.57 -1.16
C GLY A 11 -14.64 -5.02 -2.52
N LYS A 12 -13.48 -4.54 -2.97
CA LYS A 12 -12.82 -4.95 -4.21
C LYS A 12 -12.30 -6.39 -4.10
N VAL A 13 -12.45 -7.17 -5.17
CA VAL A 13 -11.96 -8.56 -5.22
C VAL A 13 -10.55 -8.56 -5.80
N ILE A 14 -9.59 -9.09 -5.04
CA ILE A 14 -8.18 -9.07 -5.40
C ILE A 14 -7.64 -10.51 -5.35
N MET A 15 -6.89 -10.88 -6.38
CA MET A 15 -6.19 -12.15 -6.44
C MET A 15 -5.04 -12.15 -5.43
N THR A 16 -5.19 -12.91 -4.36
CA THR A 16 -4.18 -13.02 -3.32
C THR A 16 -3.02 -13.91 -3.76
N GLY A 17 -1.90 -13.76 -3.07
CA GLY A 17 -0.77 -14.66 -3.21
C GLY A 17 0.11 -14.59 -1.98
N LYS A 18 1.32 -15.17 -2.08
CA LYS A 18 2.30 -15.09 -1.00
C LYS A 18 2.60 -13.62 -0.69
N VAL A 19 2.56 -13.27 0.59
CA VAL A 19 3.08 -12.01 1.13
C VAL A 19 4.45 -12.32 1.75
N ALA A 20 5.50 -11.63 1.29
CA ALA A 20 6.84 -11.78 1.84
C ALA A 20 6.89 -11.23 3.28
N GLU A 21 7.72 -11.85 4.11
CA GLU A 21 8.03 -11.34 5.45
C GLU A 21 8.66 -9.94 5.35
N GLY A 22 8.26 -9.03 6.24
CA GLY A 22 8.72 -7.64 6.22
C GLY A 22 8.02 -6.74 5.18
N ALA A 23 7.06 -7.26 4.39
CA ALA A 23 6.41 -6.48 3.34
C ALA A 23 5.50 -5.37 3.90
N ALA A 24 4.82 -5.64 5.02
CA ALA A 24 3.96 -4.67 5.69
C ALA A 24 4.77 -3.53 6.29
N GLU A 25 5.83 -3.88 7.02
CA GLU A 25 6.77 -2.96 7.64
C GLU A 25 7.43 -2.07 6.58
N PHE A 26 7.93 -2.67 5.49
CA PHE A 26 8.50 -1.94 4.36
C PHE A 26 7.52 -0.92 3.75
N LEU A 27 6.30 -1.35 3.42
CA LEU A 27 5.31 -0.45 2.81
C LEU A 27 4.86 0.66 3.78
N THR A 28 4.73 0.35 5.07
CA THR A 28 4.39 1.34 6.11
C THR A 28 5.50 2.38 6.28
N GLU A 29 6.76 1.96 6.34
CA GLU A 29 7.91 2.87 6.42
C GLU A 29 8.04 3.75 5.17
N SER A 30 7.87 3.17 3.98
CA SER A 30 7.88 3.89 2.71
C SER A 30 6.75 4.91 2.63
N LEU A 31 5.54 4.55 3.07
CA LEU A 31 4.38 5.44 3.12
C LEU A 31 4.62 6.61 4.07
N PHE A 32 5.06 6.32 5.28
CA PHE A 32 5.35 7.33 6.30
C PHE A 32 6.44 8.30 5.82
N THR A 33 7.52 7.76 5.25
CA THR A 33 8.63 8.55 4.71
C THR A 33 8.16 9.44 3.55
N PHE A 34 7.35 8.92 2.63
CA PHE A 34 6.83 9.70 1.52
C PHE A 34 5.96 10.85 2.00
N LEU A 35 4.99 10.59 2.89
CA LEU A 35 4.09 11.61 3.40
C LEU A 35 4.84 12.68 4.20
N LYS A 36 5.78 12.28 5.05
CA LYS A 36 6.60 13.22 5.84
C LYS A 36 7.39 14.19 4.96
N ASN A 37 7.83 13.74 3.79
CA ASN A 37 8.67 14.54 2.89
C ASN A 37 7.88 15.33 1.83
N ASN A 38 6.62 14.97 1.58
CA ASN A 38 5.84 15.49 0.43
C ASN A 38 4.47 16.06 0.83
N SER A 39 4.18 16.21 2.12
CA SER A 39 2.92 16.75 2.60
C SER A 39 3.11 17.57 3.88
N ASP A 40 2.18 18.50 4.12
CA ASP A 40 2.12 19.29 5.36
C ASP A 40 1.30 18.59 6.45
N LEU A 41 1.12 17.26 6.36
CA LEU A 41 0.35 16.50 7.33
C LEU A 41 1.12 16.32 8.64
N GLU A 42 0.41 16.49 9.75
CA GLU A 42 0.91 16.06 11.06
C GLU A 42 0.73 14.54 11.17
N LEU A 43 1.83 13.80 11.03
CA LEU A 43 1.81 12.35 11.09
C LEU A 43 1.97 11.87 12.54
N VAL A 44 1.03 11.04 12.98
CA VAL A 44 1.17 10.27 14.22
C VAL A 44 2.19 9.15 14.00
N PRO A 45 3.21 8.98 14.87
CA PRO A 45 4.18 7.90 14.73
C PRO A 45 3.53 6.52 14.69
N THR A 46 4.02 5.65 13.81
CA THR A 46 3.45 4.31 13.56
C THR A 46 3.36 3.48 14.84
N GLU A 47 4.38 3.55 15.71
CA GLU A 47 4.44 2.78 16.95
C GLU A 47 3.31 3.17 17.93
N GLN A 48 2.90 4.45 17.93
CA GLN A 48 1.77 4.90 18.74
C GLN A 48 0.45 4.37 18.17
N ALA A 49 0.30 4.37 16.85
CA ALA A 49 -0.88 3.82 16.19
C ALA A 49 -1.01 2.31 16.41
N GLU A 50 0.09 1.56 16.29
CA GLU A 50 0.16 0.13 16.54
C GLU A 50 -0.14 -0.23 17.99
N GLY A 51 0.38 0.54 18.94
CA GLY A 51 0.11 0.35 20.37
C GLY A 51 -1.38 0.48 20.69
N ILE A 52 -2.02 1.55 20.23
CA ILE A 52 -3.46 1.77 20.43
C ILE A 52 -4.30 0.70 19.75
N LEU A 53 -3.97 0.33 18.50
CA LEU A 53 -4.68 -0.73 17.79
C LEU A 53 -4.56 -2.07 18.53
N SER A 54 -3.37 -2.40 19.05
CA SER A 54 -3.13 -3.62 19.82
C SER A 54 -3.93 -3.65 21.13
N ASP A 55 -4.00 -2.51 21.83
CA ASP A 55 -4.79 -2.39 23.06
C ASP A 55 -6.28 -2.57 22.79
N LEU A 56 -6.79 -1.99 21.71
CA LEU A 56 -8.19 -2.16 21.29
C LEU A 56 -8.50 -3.62 20.93
N LEU A 57 -7.62 -4.27 20.16
CA LEU A 57 -7.75 -5.69 19.82
C LEU A 57 -7.72 -6.60 21.05
N ALA A 58 -6.87 -6.31 22.03
CA ALA A 58 -6.74 -7.10 23.26
C ALA A 58 -7.90 -6.91 24.25
N GLY A 59 -8.52 -5.72 24.25
CA GLY A 59 -9.61 -5.35 25.15
C GLY A 59 -10.99 -5.89 24.76
N GLU A 60 -11.15 -6.44 23.55
CA GLU A 60 -12.46 -6.73 22.98
C GLU A 60 -13.03 -8.12 23.31
N LYS A 61 -14.30 -8.13 23.76
CA LYS A 61 -15.13 -9.33 23.99
C LYS A 61 -16.20 -9.56 22.90
N GLY A 62 -16.10 -8.90 21.75
CA GLY A 62 -17.04 -9.04 20.62
C GLY A 62 -16.40 -8.67 19.29
N SER A 63 -17.03 -9.08 18.17
CA SER A 63 -16.53 -8.86 16.81
C SER A 63 -16.84 -7.44 16.33
N ARG A 64 -15.96 -6.46 16.60
CA ARG A 64 -16.03 -5.17 15.88
C ARG A 64 -15.59 -5.35 14.42
N SER A 65 -16.11 -4.51 13.53
CA SER A 65 -15.61 -4.49 12.16
C SER A 65 -14.22 -3.85 12.15
N GLU A 66 -13.40 -4.24 11.18
CA GLU A 66 -12.07 -3.65 11.01
C GLU A 66 -12.12 -2.14 10.74
N HIS A 67 -13.16 -1.70 10.04
CA HIS A 67 -13.43 -0.27 9.84
C HIS A 67 -13.65 0.47 11.16
N ASP A 68 -14.45 -0.10 12.07
CA ASP A 68 -14.70 0.51 13.39
C ASP A 68 -13.41 0.61 14.22
N LEU A 69 -12.57 -0.44 14.19
CA LEU A 69 -11.28 -0.44 14.87
C LEU A 69 -10.38 0.68 14.37
N LEU A 70 -10.26 0.86 13.05
CA LEU A 70 -9.46 1.94 12.47
C LEU A 70 -9.98 3.33 12.90
N VAL A 71 -11.30 3.54 12.86
CA VAL A 71 -11.91 4.81 13.29
C VAL A 71 -11.68 5.05 14.78
N GLU A 72 -11.79 4.03 15.62
CA GLU A 72 -11.55 4.14 17.06
C GLU A 72 -10.08 4.40 17.39
N THR A 73 -9.13 3.76 16.69
CA THR A 73 -7.70 4.06 16.80
C THR A 73 -7.43 5.53 16.49
N GLY A 74 -7.95 6.04 15.37
CA GLY A 74 -7.81 7.45 15.01
C GLY A 74 -8.43 8.39 16.06
N ARG A 75 -9.59 8.03 16.63
CA ARG A 75 -10.25 8.81 17.69
C ARG A 75 -9.42 8.85 18.97
N ALA A 76 -8.87 7.72 19.39
CA ALA A 76 -8.01 7.63 20.58
C ALA A 76 -6.74 8.49 20.43
N LEU A 77 -6.19 8.57 19.21
CA LEU A 77 -5.04 9.39 18.86
C LEU A 77 -5.38 10.84 18.54
N LYS A 78 -6.68 11.22 18.56
CA LYS A 78 -7.18 12.54 18.16
C LYS A 78 -6.78 12.95 16.74
N ALA A 79 -6.66 11.98 15.84
CA ALA A 79 -6.38 12.22 14.43
C ALA A 79 -7.65 12.60 13.65
N ASP A 80 -7.50 13.41 12.60
CA ASP A 80 -8.62 13.77 11.70
C ASP A 80 -9.00 12.64 10.74
N ALA A 81 -8.00 11.84 10.34
CA ALA A 81 -8.15 10.72 9.43
C ALA A 81 -7.15 9.60 9.74
N VAL A 82 -7.48 8.39 9.28
CA VAL A 82 -6.61 7.20 9.34
C VAL A 82 -6.35 6.72 7.92
N LEU A 83 -5.09 6.48 7.59
CA LEU A 83 -4.68 5.85 6.34
C LEU A 83 -4.31 4.39 6.61
N ALA A 84 -5.13 3.47 6.11
CA ALA A 84 -4.95 2.04 6.29
C ALA A 84 -4.52 1.36 5.00
N GLY A 85 -3.59 0.41 5.08
CA GLY A 85 -3.09 -0.35 3.94
C GLY A 85 -3.33 -1.86 4.08
N TYR A 86 -3.61 -2.52 2.96
CA TYR A 86 -3.84 -3.97 2.90
C TYR A 86 -2.97 -4.60 1.85
N ILE A 87 -2.16 -5.59 2.21
CA ILE A 87 -1.30 -6.30 1.27
C ILE A 87 -1.92 -7.66 0.97
N PHE A 88 -2.22 -7.89 -0.30
CA PHE A 88 -2.83 -9.13 -0.79
C PHE A 88 -1.80 -10.05 -1.42
N ARG A 89 -0.72 -9.48 -1.95
CA ARG A 89 0.33 -10.20 -2.66
C ARG A 89 1.63 -9.41 -2.60
N PHE A 90 2.71 -10.07 -2.23
CA PHE A 90 4.05 -9.49 -2.26
C PHE A 90 5.05 -10.63 -2.52
N ARG A 91 5.22 -10.97 -3.79
CA ARG A 91 6.06 -12.07 -4.23
C ARG A 91 7.28 -11.52 -4.93
N GLU A 92 8.45 -11.78 -4.36
CA GLU A 92 9.73 -11.51 -5.02
C GLU A 92 9.91 -12.33 -6.29
N ARG A 93 10.73 -11.81 -7.20
CA ARG A 93 11.15 -12.58 -8.37
C ARG A 93 12.09 -13.72 -7.95
N VAL A 94 11.99 -14.84 -8.63
CA VAL A 94 12.98 -15.93 -8.55
C VAL A 94 13.70 -16.02 -9.89
N GLY A 95 15.03 -16.06 -9.87
CA GLY A 95 15.89 -16.09 -11.07
C GLY A 95 17.04 -15.09 -11.02
N THR A 96 17.86 -15.05 -12.06
CA THR A 96 18.97 -14.10 -12.22
C THR A 96 18.47 -12.74 -12.73
N SER A 97 19.35 -11.74 -12.80
CA SER A 97 19.02 -10.44 -13.41
C SER A 97 18.66 -10.52 -14.90
N TYR A 98 18.94 -11.65 -15.56
CA TYR A 98 18.71 -11.87 -17.00
C TYR A 98 17.71 -13.00 -17.31
N SER A 99 17.36 -13.85 -16.33
CA SER A 99 16.41 -14.96 -16.49
C SER A 99 15.51 -15.04 -15.27
N VAL A 100 14.19 -15.13 -15.50
CA VAL A 100 13.19 -15.18 -14.42
C VAL A 100 12.44 -16.49 -14.48
N GLU A 101 12.49 -17.24 -13.38
CA GLU A 101 11.70 -18.45 -13.13
C GLU A 101 10.29 -18.10 -12.64
N SER A 102 10.17 -17.05 -11.80
CA SER A 102 8.88 -16.47 -11.44
C SER A 102 8.98 -14.96 -11.26
N PRO A 103 8.05 -14.18 -11.83
CA PRO A 103 8.15 -12.73 -11.79
C PRO A 103 7.74 -12.14 -10.44
N ALA A 104 8.29 -10.95 -10.16
CA ALA A 104 7.81 -10.10 -9.08
C ALA A 104 6.32 -9.79 -9.27
N SER A 105 5.57 -9.82 -8.18
CA SER A 105 4.12 -9.65 -8.22
C SER A 105 3.64 -9.05 -6.92
N VAL A 106 3.01 -7.88 -7.00
CA VAL A 106 2.63 -7.07 -5.85
C VAL A 106 1.18 -6.63 -6.02
N ALA A 107 0.39 -6.75 -4.95
CA ALA A 107 -0.96 -6.21 -4.89
C ALA A 107 -1.26 -5.68 -3.48
N PHE A 108 -1.68 -4.42 -3.38
CA PHE A 108 -2.08 -3.78 -2.14
C PHE A 108 -3.08 -2.64 -2.36
N ASP A 109 -3.82 -2.29 -1.31
CA ASP A 109 -4.73 -1.14 -1.28
C ASP A 109 -4.28 -0.12 -0.24
N LEU A 110 -4.69 1.14 -0.44
CA LEU A 110 -4.67 2.19 0.57
C LEU A 110 -6.06 2.82 0.72
N HIS A 111 -6.42 3.16 1.95
CA HIS A 111 -7.72 3.72 2.31
C HIS A 111 -7.58 4.86 3.32
N LEU A 112 -8.00 6.07 2.96
CA LEU A 112 -8.10 7.21 3.86
C LEU A 112 -9.52 7.28 4.43
N ILE A 113 -9.65 7.14 5.75
CA ILE A 113 -10.92 7.16 6.46
C ILE A 113 -10.97 8.39 7.36
N ARG A 114 -12.03 9.18 7.27
CA ARG A 114 -12.27 10.28 8.20
C ARG A 114 -12.69 9.75 9.56
N VAL A 115 -12.05 10.20 10.63
CA VAL A 115 -12.35 9.75 12.00
C VAL A 115 -13.70 10.28 12.51
N GLY A 116 -14.08 11.51 12.10
CA GLY A 116 -15.28 12.17 12.60
C GLY A 116 -16.59 11.45 12.27
N ASP A 117 -16.68 10.80 11.10
CA ASP A 117 -17.90 10.13 10.61
C ASP A 117 -17.65 8.74 10.02
N GLY A 118 -16.41 8.25 10.03
CA GLY A 118 -16.02 6.96 9.45
C GLY A 118 -16.04 6.94 7.91
N ARG A 119 -16.26 8.07 7.23
CA ARG A 119 -16.41 8.08 5.77
C ARG A 119 -15.06 7.84 5.08
N MET A 120 -15.06 6.98 4.06
CA MET A 120 -13.91 6.85 3.15
C MET A 120 -13.75 8.12 2.33
N LEU A 121 -12.64 8.83 2.53
CA LEU A 121 -12.29 10.06 1.82
C LEU A 121 -11.57 9.78 0.50
N TRP A 122 -10.71 8.77 0.51
CA TRP A 122 -9.91 8.37 -0.65
C TRP A 122 -9.55 6.89 -0.54
N SER A 123 -9.40 6.24 -1.68
CA SER A 123 -8.86 4.90 -1.76
C SER A 123 -8.22 4.68 -3.11
N ASP A 124 -7.15 3.92 -3.15
CA ASP A 124 -6.50 3.52 -4.38
C ASP A 124 -5.96 2.09 -4.24
N HIS A 125 -5.62 1.47 -5.37
CA HIS A 125 -5.20 0.07 -5.45
C HIS A 125 -4.07 -0.10 -6.45
N PHE A 126 -3.08 -0.88 -6.05
CA PHE A 126 -2.03 -1.36 -6.92
C PHE A 126 -2.15 -2.89 -7.07
N ASP A 127 -2.16 -3.39 -8.31
CA ASP A 127 -1.99 -4.82 -8.62
C ASP A 127 -1.20 -4.93 -9.91
N GLU A 128 0.06 -5.35 -9.76
CA GLU A 128 0.93 -5.63 -10.89
C GLU A 128 1.64 -6.98 -10.72
N THR A 129 1.90 -7.60 -11.86
CA THR A 129 2.81 -8.74 -11.99
C THR A 129 3.75 -8.42 -13.14
N GLN A 130 5.06 -8.47 -12.89
CA GLN A 130 6.02 -8.23 -13.94
C GLN A 130 5.86 -9.31 -15.02
N LYS A 131 5.56 -8.92 -16.26
CA LYS A 131 5.45 -9.90 -17.35
C LYS A 131 6.84 -10.43 -17.72
N ALA A 132 6.91 -11.71 -18.07
CA ALA A 132 8.14 -12.27 -18.58
C ALA A 132 8.46 -11.80 -20.00
N LEU A 133 9.70 -11.33 -20.20
CA LEU A 133 10.22 -10.93 -21.51
C LEU A 133 10.00 -12.02 -22.58
N SER A 134 10.02 -13.29 -22.18
CA SER A 134 9.83 -14.45 -23.06
C SER A 134 8.43 -14.54 -23.65
N GLU A 135 7.41 -14.01 -22.98
CA GLU A 135 6.03 -13.99 -23.49
C GLU A 135 5.77 -12.81 -24.45
N ASP A 136 6.66 -11.81 -24.49
CA ASP A 136 6.39 -10.53 -25.16
C ASP A 136 7.64 -9.94 -25.85
N LEU A 137 8.38 -10.78 -26.59
CA LEU A 137 9.58 -10.39 -27.37
C LEU A 137 9.33 -9.22 -28.35
N TYR A 138 8.08 -8.92 -28.69
CA TYR A 138 7.68 -7.77 -29.51
C TYR A 138 7.74 -6.41 -28.76
N GLN A 139 7.68 -6.41 -27.42
CA GLN A 139 7.76 -5.19 -26.60
C GLN A 139 9.20 -4.82 -26.19
N LEU A 140 10.20 -5.60 -26.63
CA LEU A 140 11.62 -5.43 -26.31
C LEU A 140 12.15 -4.01 -26.61
N LYS A 141 11.61 -3.34 -27.65
CA LYS A 141 11.98 -1.97 -28.01
C LYS A 141 11.52 -0.91 -26.99
N LYS A 142 10.46 -1.17 -26.21
CA LYS A 142 10.03 -0.28 -25.10
C LYS A 142 10.79 -0.54 -23.81
N PHE A 143 11.29 -1.77 -23.63
CA PHE A 143 12.06 -2.22 -22.45
C PHE A 143 13.42 -1.52 -22.31
N ILE A 144 14.07 -1.17 -23.43
CA ILE A 144 15.38 -0.50 -23.44
C ILE A 144 15.31 0.94 -22.89
N LYS A 145 14.14 1.61 -22.95
CA LYS A 145 13.98 3.00 -22.48
C LYS A 145 13.78 3.12 -20.96
N ARG A 146 13.44 2.05 -20.25
CA ARG A 146 13.31 2.01 -18.77
C ARG A 146 14.39 1.10 -18.17
N LYS A 147 15.66 1.54 -18.19
CA LYS A 147 16.82 0.94 -17.48
C LYS A 147 16.78 -0.60 -17.26
N ALA A 148 16.63 -1.38 -18.32
CA ALA A 148 17.24 -2.69 -18.56
C ALA A 148 17.37 -3.74 -17.42
N SER A 149 16.50 -3.81 -16.40
CA SER A 149 16.53 -4.92 -15.43
C SER A 149 15.16 -5.28 -14.88
N TRP A 150 14.99 -6.57 -14.58
CA TRP A 150 13.91 -7.06 -13.74
C TRP A 150 13.95 -6.38 -12.38
N ILE A 151 12.82 -5.85 -11.91
CA ILE A 151 12.76 -5.15 -10.64
C ILE A 151 12.29 -6.12 -9.55
N THR A 152 12.74 -5.89 -8.33
CA THR A 152 12.29 -6.59 -7.14
C THR A 152 10.84 -6.22 -6.81
N ALA A 153 10.18 -7.03 -5.98
CA ALA A 153 8.86 -6.68 -5.47
C ALA A 153 8.92 -5.39 -4.63
N ARG A 154 10.00 -5.15 -3.89
CA ARG A 154 10.21 -3.88 -3.17
C ARG A 154 10.27 -2.66 -4.09
N GLU A 155 11.05 -2.72 -5.18
CA GLU A 155 11.11 -1.62 -6.15
C GLU A 155 9.76 -1.38 -6.84
N MET A 156 9.06 -2.46 -7.19
CA MET A 156 7.71 -2.39 -7.76
C MET A 156 6.71 -1.75 -6.79
N ALA A 157 6.71 -2.21 -5.54
CA ALA A 157 5.83 -1.70 -4.49
C ALA A 157 6.12 -0.23 -4.16
N GLN A 158 7.40 0.16 -4.07
CA GLN A 158 7.81 1.55 -3.86
C GLN A 158 7.27 2.46 -4.98
N THR A 159 7.49 2.07 -6.24
CA THR A 159 7.03 2.86 -7.40
C THR A 159 5.50 2.95 -7.42
N GLY A 160 4.81 1.84 -7.21
CA GLY A 160 3.34 1.81 -7.16
C GLY A 160 2.77 2.67 -6.04
N LEU A 161 3.39 2.63 -4.85
CA LEU A 161 3.01 3.45 -3.71
C LEU A 161 3.17 4.94 -4.00
N GLU A 162 4.32 5.34 -4.54
CA GLU A 162 4.56 6.74 -4.91
C GLU A 162 3.55 7.24 -5.95
N ASP A 163 3.22 6.43 -6.95
CA ASP A 163 2.23 6.76 -7.97
C ASP A 163 0.82 6.92 -7.39
N MET A 164 0.40 6.03 -6.48
CA MET A 164 -0.86 6.15 -5.74
C MET A 164 -0.88 7.44 -4.91
N LEU A 165 0.19 7.76 -4.21
CA LEU A 165 0.25 8.93 -3.32
C LEU A 165 0.28 10.26 -4.08
N ARG A 166 0.70 10.27 -5.36
CA ARG A 166 0.53 11.44 -6.23
C ARG A 166 -0.93 11.72 -6.57
N SER A 167 -1.79 10.70 -6.61
CA SER A 167 -3.25 10.89 -6.77
C SER A 167 -3.88 11.42 -5.48
N PHE A 168 -3.38 10.98 -4.32
CA PHE A 168 -3.75 11.46 -3.00
C PHE A 168 -3.44 12.96 -2.79
N SER A 169 -2.22 13.42 -3.14
CA SER A 169 -1.82 14.82 -2.94
C SER A 169 -2.63 15.82 -3.77
N GLY A 170 -3.15 15.39 -4.93
CA GLY A 170 -4.05 16.18 -5.77
C GLY A 170 -5.41 16.50 -5.13
N PHE A 171 -5.80 15.80 -4.07
CA PHE A 171 -7.10 15.97 -3.40
C PHE A 171 -7.15 17.07 -2.32
N GLY A 172 -6.05 17.80 -2.08
CA GLY A 172 -6.12 18.98 -1.21
C GLY A 172 -4.88 19.34 -0.40
N ILE A 173 -3.66 19.05 -0.86
CA ILE A 173 -2.46 19.63 -0.27
C ILE A 173 -1.89 20.62 -1.27
N ARG A 174 -2.16 21.91 -1.04
CA ARG A 174 -1.58 23.01 -1.83
C ARG A 174 -0.06 22.95 -1.68
N THR A 175 0.65 22.44 -2.68
CA THR A 175 2.06 22.81 -2.86
C THR A 175 2.07 24.24 -3.38
N GLU A 176 2.03 25.23 -2.48
CA GLU A 176 2.39 26.59 -2.85
C GLU A 176 3.88 26.59 -3.21
N ASN A 177 4.15 26.65 -4.51
CA ASN A 177 5.50 26.74 -5.06
C ASN A 177 6.05 28.13 -4.71
N PRO A 178 7.14 28.28 -3.91
CA PRO A 178 7.76 29.59 -3.76
C PRO A 178 8.47 29.93 -5.07
N LYS A 179 8.17 31.12 -5.59
CA LYS A 179 8.89 31.77 -6.69
C LYS A 179 10.34 32.06 -6.32
#